data_AF-X1H9B0-F1
#
_entry.id   AF-X1H9B0-F1
#
_cell.length_a   1.000
_cell.length_b   1.000
_cell.length_c   1.000
_cell.angle_alpha   90.00
_cell.angle_beta   90.00
_cell.angle_gamma   90.00
#
_symmetry.space_group_name_H-M   'P 1'
#
loop_
_entity.id
_entity.type
_entity.pdbx_description
1 polymer ?
#
loop_
_entity_poly.entity_id
_entity_poly.type
_entity_poly.pdbx_seq_one_letter_code
_entity_poly.pdbx_strand_id
1 'polypeptide(L)'
;MELIFIYSELSDDDKEMYLDVLREAPILPFSNFVSRGDIPDRIDISRPRSYIDREVYRLVRQTSRDKSSRMIPLLGSAGTGKTHAYHSFKDKERENRKKIEQTVEAEEIEVSQLEPVDWTIVYVPSPPAAIRVLLH
;
A
#
# COMPACT_ATOMS: atom_id res chain seq x y z
N MET A 1 14.11 -20.91 -30.11
CA MET A 1 13.62 -21.01 -31.50
C MET A 1 12.31 -21.78 -31.62
N GLU A 2 11.80 -22.42 -30.56
CA GLU A 2 10.53 -23.19 -30.62
C GLU A 2 9.27 -22.36 -30.31
N LEU A 3 9.37 -21.29 -29.50
CA LEU A 3 8.22 -20.43 -29.15
C LEU A 3 7.63 -19.65 -30.33
N ILE A 4 8.44 -19.32 -31.33
CA ILE A 4 7.98 -18.59 -32.53
C ILE A 4 7.13 -19.51 -33.43
N PHE A 5 7.45 -20.80 -33.47
CA PHE A 5 6.74 -21.79 -34.29
C PHE A 5 5.34 -22.08 -33.75
N ILE A 6 5.18 -22.12 -32.43
CA ILE A 6 3.89 -22.38 -31.77
C ILE A 6 2.90 -21.23 -32.02
N TYR A 7 3.37 -19.98 -32.08
CA TYR A 7 2.48 -18.81 -32.26
C TYR A 7 1.91 -18.71 -33.68
N SER A 8 2.63 -19.20 -34.70
CA SER A 8 2.19 -19.19 -36.09
C SER A 8 1.16 -20.26 -36.44
N GLU A 9 1.02 -21.30 -35.60
CA GLU A 9 0.09 -22.42 -35.82
C GLU A 9 -1.26 -22.25 -35.10
N LEU A 10 -1.37 -21.25 -34.21
CA LEU A 10 -2.62 -20.95 -33.51
C LEU A 10 -3.62 -20.28 -34.45
N SER A 11 -4.88 -20.74 -34.38
CA SER A 11 -5.99 -20.06 -35.06
C SER A 11 -6.20 -18.67 -34.44
N ASP A 12 -6.80 -17.75 -35.20
CA ASP A 12 -7.03 -16.39 -34.70
C ASP A 12 -8.04 -16.36 -33.53
N ASP A 13 -8.97 -17.33 -33.49
CA ASP A 13 -9.89 -17.52 -32.37
C ASP A 13 -9.15 -17.99 -31.10
N ASP A 14 -8.18 -18.90 -31.24
CA ASP A 14 -7.36 -19.35 -30.10
C ASP A 14 -6.49 -18.20 -29.56
N LYS A 15 -5.95 -17.36 -30.46
CA LYS A 15 -5.19 -16.17 -30.07
C LYS A 15 -6.06 -15.19 -29.29
N GLU A 16 -7.29 -14.93 -29.74
CA GLU A 16 -8.21 -14.04 -29.03
C GLU A 16 -8.61 -14.63 -27.67
N MET A 17 -8.88 -15.94 -27.60
CA MET A 17 -9.13 -16.62 -26.32
C MET A 17 -7.96 -16.49 -25.35
N TYR A 18 -6.71 -16.69 -25.80
CA TYR A 18 -5.54 -16.49 -24.94
C TYR A 18 -5.37 -15.03 -24.52
N LEU A 19 -5.67 -14.08 -25.39
CA LEU A 19 -5.63 -12.65 -25.06
C LEU A 19 -6.69 -12.27 -24.03
N ASP A 20 -7.88 -12.83 -24.13
CA ASP A 20 -8.96 -12.60 -23.17
C ASP A 20 -8.65 -13.23 -21.81
N VAL A 21 -8.10 -14.46 -21.79
CA VAL A 21 -7.60 -15.08 -20.54
C VAL A 21 -6.48 -14.24 -19.92
N LEU A 22 -5.56 -13.67 -20.70
CA LEU A 22 -4.53 -12.77 -20.18
C LEU A 22 -5.11 -11.45 -19.65
N ARG A 23 -6.15 -10.91 -20.29
CA ARG A 23 -6.85 -9.69 -19.83
C ARG A 23 -7.63 -9.93 -18.53
N GLU A 24 -8.22 -11.11 -18.36
CA GLU A 24 -9.09 -11.45 -17.23
C GLU A 24 -8.34 -12.13 -16.06
N ALA A 25 -7.15 -12.69 -16.29
CA ALA A 25 -6.40 -13.36 -15.25
C ALA A 25 -5.88 -12.37 -14.20
N PRO A 26 -6.16 -12.57 -12.89
CA PRO A 26 -5.67 -11.70 -11.82
C PRO A 26 -4.14 -11.76 -11.63
N ILE A 27 -3.43 -12.64 -12.34
CA ILE A 27 -2.01 -12.93 -12.18
C ILE A 27 -1.33 -12.92 -13.56
N LEU A 28 -1.11 -11.74 -14.11
CA LEU A 28 -0.25 -11.56 -15.28
C LEU A 28 1.23 -11.71 -14.88
N PRO A 29 2.14 -12.15 -15.76
CA PRO A 29 3.60 -12.10 -15.51
C PRO A 29 4.13 -10.66 -15.32
N PHE A 30 3.33 -9.65 -15.65
CA PHE A 30 3.59 -8.22 -15.38
C PHE A 30 2.77 -7.67 -14.21
N SER A 31 2.04 -8.52 -13.48
CA SER A 31 1.39 -8.11 -12.24
C SER A 31 2.47 -7.69 -11.24
N ASN A 32 2.27 -6.54 -10.60
CA ASN A 32 3.22 -6.01 -9.65
C ASN A 32 3.22 -6.91 -8.39
N PHE A 33 4.17 -7.84 -8.29
CA PHE A 33 4.36 -8.68 -7.11
C PHE A 33 4.90 -7.91 -5.90
N VAL A 34 5.37 -6.68 -6.09
CA VAL A 34 5.95 -5.84 -5.05
C VAL A 34 5.37 -4.44 -5.16
N SER A 35 4.77 -3.97 -4.07
CA SER A 35 4.26 -2.61 -3.97
C SER A 35 5.39 -1.60 -4.16
N ARG A 36 5.15 -0.58 -4.99
CA ARG A 36 6.07 0.53 -5.20
C ARG A 36 5.62 1.74 -4.40
N GLY A 37 6.54 2.62 -4.01
CA GLY A 37 6.20 3.84 -3.27
C GLY A 37 5.20 4.72 -4.02
N ASP A 38 5.32 4.76 -5.35
CA ASP A 38 4.51 5.63 -6.22
C ASP A 38 3.21 4.99 -6.72
N ILE A 39 3.00 3.68 -6.50
CA ILE A 39 1.84 2.94 -7.03
C ILE A 39 1.15 2.19 -5.88
N PRO A 40 -0.11 2.52 -5.55
CA PRO A 40 -0.87 1.82 -4.51
C PRO A 40 -1.28 0.42 -4.98
N ASP A 41 -1.35 -0.52 -4.04
CA ASP A 41 -1.88 -1.85 -4.32
C ASP A 41 -3.41 -1.83 -4.30
N ARG A 42 -4.04 -2.57 -5.22
CA ARG A 42 -5.50 -2.59 -5.39
C ARG A 42 -6.23 -3.39 -4.30
N ILE A 43 -5.53 -4.30 -3.61
CA ILE A 43 -6.11 -5.20 -2.61
C ILE A 43 -5.31 -5.07 -1.31
N ASP A 44 -5.95 -4.56 -0.25
CA ASP A 44 -5.41 -4.56 1.11
C ASP A 44 -6.06 -5.68 1.92
N ILE A 45 -5.24 -6.59 2.45
CA ILE A 45 -5.67 -7.63 3.40
C ILE A 45 -5.23 -7.16 4.78
N SER A 46 -6.16 -6.65 5.58
CA SER A 46 -5.86 -6.00 6.86
C SER A 46 -5.43 -6.96 7.98
N ARG A 47 -5.93 -8.21 7.96
CA ARG A 47 -5.77 -9.16 9.08
C ARG A 47 -4.30 -9.45 9.46
N PRO A 48 -3.37 -9.68 8.53
CA PRO A 48 -1.94 -9.86 8.83
C PRO A 48 -1.28 -8.65 9.49
N ARG A 49 -1.80 -7.43 9.28
CA ARG A 49 -1.24 -6.17 9.77
C ARG A 49 -1.91 -5.64 11.04
N SER A 50 -3.03 -6.24 11.45
CA SER A 50 -3.87 -5.79 12.58
C SER A 50 -3.12 -5.43 13.87
N TYR A 51 -2.08 -6.21 14.22
CA TYR A 51 -1.23 -5.92 15.37
C TYR A 51 -0.42 -4.63 15.18
N ILE A 52 0.24 -4.47 14.02
CA ILE A 52 1.05 -3.29 13.69
C ILE A 52 0.14 -2.05 13.65
N ASP A 53 -1.00 -2.16 12.98
CA ASP A 53 -1.99 -1.07 12.87
C ASP A 53 -2.39 -0.56 14.26
N ARG A 54 -2.72 -1.48 15.19
CA ARG A 54 -3.09 -1.13 16.56
C ARG A 54 -1.98 -0.38 17.30
N GLU A 55 -0.74 -0.86 17.23
CA GLU A 55 0.38 -0.24 17.92
C GLU A 55 0.73 1.13 17.33
N VAL A 56 0.69 1.27 15.99
CA VAL A 56 0.92 2.54 15.29
C VAL A 56 -0.13 3.57 15.71
N TYR A 57 -1.43 3.24 15.64
CA TYR A 57 -2.49 4.19 16.02
C TYR A 57 -2.52 4.50 17.52
N ARG A 58 -2.06 3.58 18.38
CA ARG A 58 -1.85 3.89 19.80
C ARG A 58 -0.74 4.93 19.96
N LEU A 59 0.38 4.77 19.25
CA LEU A 59 1.50 5.70 19.32
C LEU A 59 1.14 7.07 18.75
N VAL A 60 0.43 7.16 17.61
CA VAL A 60 -0.05 8.43 17.06
C VAL A 60 -0.84 9.23 18.10
N ARG A 61 -1.76 8.57 18.80
CA ARG A 61 -2.54 9.20 19.89
C ARG A 61 -1.68 9.62 21.08
N GLN A 62 -0.71 8.79 21.45
CA GLN A 62 0.20 9.13 22.53
C GLN A 62 1.05 10.36 22.19
N THR A 63 1.65 10.38 20.99
CA THR A 63 2.41 11.50 20.44
C THR A 63 1.59 12.79 20.40
N SER A 64 0.31 12.71 20.02
CA SER A 64 -0.57 13.88 20.01
C SER A 64 -0.83 14.44 21.42
N ARG A 65 -0.96 13.56 22.42
CA ARG A 65 -1.20 13.98 23.82
C ARG A 65 0.04 14.51 24.50
N ASP A 66 1.18 13.84 24.34
CA ASP A 66 2.43 14.19 25.02
C ASP A 66 3.29 15.19 24.23
N LYS A 67 2.92 15.47 22.98
CA LYS A 67 3.66 16.33 22.03
C LYS A 67 5.13 15.92 21.85
N SER A 68 5.43 14.64 22.06
CA SER A 68 6.77 14.08 21.86
C SER A 68 7.06 13.85 20.38
N SER A 69 8.35 13.74 20.03
CA SER A 69 8.76 13.23 18.72
C SER A 69 9.09 11.74 18.84
N ARG A 70 8.59 10.92 17.92
CA ARG A 70 8.80 9.47 17.92
C ARG A 70 9.21 8.98 16.55
N MET A 71 10.25 8.15 16.52
CA MET A 71 10.67 7.42 15.32
C MET A 71 10.07 6.01 15.37
N ILE A 72 9.30 5.63 14.36
CA ILE A 72 8.67 4.30 14.26
C ILE A 72 9.23 3.58 13.01
N PRO A 73 10.32 2.81 13.15
CA PRO A 73 10.87 2.06 12.02
C PRO A 73 10.00 0.84 11.68
N LEU A 74 9.59 0.70 10.42
CA LEU A 74 8.95 -0.51 9.91
C LEU A 74 10.02 -1.45 9.34
N LEU A 75 10.33 -2.52 10.08
CA LEU A 75 11.35 -3.49 9.71
C LEU A 75 10.72 -4.77 9.14
N GLY A 76 11.38 -5.38 8.16
CA GLY A 76 10.94 -6.63 7.55
C GLY A 76 11.78 -6.97 6.32
N SER A 77 11.85 -8.25 5.95
CA SER A 77 12.57 -8.72 4.75
C SER A 77 11.96 -8.17 3.46
N ALA A 78 12.65 -8.33 2.33
CA ALA A 78 12.10 -7.95 1.03
C ALA A 78 10.78 -8.70 0.76
N GLY A 79 9.78 -8.02 0.21
CA GLY A 79 8.47 -8.61 -0.09
C GLY A 79 7.49 -8.71 1.09
N THR A 80 7.84 -8.31 2.32
CA THR A 80 6.94 -8.41 3.50
C THR A 80 5.83 -7.34 3.57
N GLY A 81 5.55 -6.62 2.47
CA GLY A 81 4.48 -5.62 2.45
C GLY A 81 4.76 -4.33 3.23
N LYS A 82 6.03 -3.92 3.41
CA LYS A 82 6.36 -2.63 4.06
C LYS A 82 5.77 -1.43 3.30
N THR A 83 5.96 -1.41 1.99
CA THR A 83 5.43 -0.38 1.10
C THR A 83 3.90 -0.46 1.02
N HIS A 84 3.34 -1.67 1.05
CA HIS A 84 1.90 -1.89 1.16
C HIS A 84 1.32 -1.26 2.44
N ALA A 85 1.99 -1.47 3.59
CA ALA A 85 1.58 -0.88 4.86
C ALA A 85 1.58 0.66 4.82
N TYR A 86 2.56 1.28 4.15
CA TYR A 86 2.55 2.72 3.93
C TYR A 86 1.30 3.18 3.19
N HIS A 87 0.93 2.54 2.08
CA HIS A 87 -0.27 2.91 1.32
C HIS A 87 -1.55 2.76 2.14
N SER A 88 -1.67 1.67 2.89
CA SER A 88 -2.83 1.48 3.78
C SER A 88 -2.93 2.58 4.85
N PHE A 89 -1.80 2.96 5.47
CA PHE A 89 -1.78 4.11 6.37
C PHE A 89 -2.12 5.41 5.65
N LYS A 90 -1.68 5.60 4.40
CA LYS A 90 -1.99 6.81 3.63
C LYS A 90 -3.48 6.93 3.32
N ASP A 91 -4.14 5.83 3.05
CA ASP A 91 -5.60 5.81 2.86
C ASP A 91 -6.33 6.10 4.16
N LYS A 92 -5.84 5.57 5.29
CA LYS A 92 -6.38 5.88 6.62
C LYS A 92 -6.17 7.33 7.04
N GLU A 93 -5.04 7.95 6.68
CA GLU A 93 -4.83 9.40 6.84
C GLU A 93 -5.90 10.19 6.08
N ARG A 94 -6.16 9.84 4.82
CA ARG A 94 -7.18 10.52 3.99
C ARG A 94 -8.58 10.34 4.54
N GLU A 95 -8.94 9.13 4.97
CA GLU A 95 -10.22 8.86 5.64
C GLU A 95 -10.36 9.67 6.94
N ASN A 96 -9.30 9.73 7.74
CA ASN A 96 -9.28 10.46 9.00
C ASN A 96 -9.41 11.97 8.79
N ARG A 97 -8.74 12.53 7.79
CA ARG A 97 -8.87 13.96 7.45
C ARG A 97 -10.30 14.33 7.06
N LYS A 98 -10.95 13.51 6.22
CA LYS A 98 -12.37 13.69 5.87
C LYS A 98 -13.27 13.67 7.10
N LYS A 99 -13.01 12.78 8.06
CA LYS A 99 -13.76 12.73 9.33
C LYS A 99 -13.56 13.99 10.16
N ILE A 100 -12.33 14.49 10.27
CA ILE A 100 -12.03 15.75 10.98
C ILE A 100 -12.78 16.91 10.32
N GLU A 101 -12.71 17.05 9.00
CA GLU A 101 -13.44 18.09 8.24
C GLU A 101 -14.95 18.02 8.49
N GLN A 102 -15.55 16.82 8.43
CA GLN A 102 -16.97 16.61 8.70
C GLN A 102 -17.37 16.90 10.16
N THR A 103 -16.48 16.63 11.12
CA THR A 103 -16.72 16.89 12.55
C THR A 103 -16.63 18.38 12.87
N VAL A 104 -15.79 19.13 12.14
CA VAL A 104 -15.72 20.60 12.26
C VAL A 104 -16.97 21.26 11.67
N GLU A 105 -17.57 20.68 10.62
CA GLU A 105 -18.82 21.17 10.03
C GLU A 105 -20.07 20.80 10.84
N ALA A 106 -20.01 19.70 11.61
CA ALA A 106 -21.08 19.22 12.48
C ALA A 106 -20.71 19.43 13.96
N GLU A 107 -20.76 20.67 14.44
CA GLU A 107 -20.78 20.94 15.87
C GLU A 107 -22.08 20.37 16.47
N GLU A 108 -22.12 19.09 16.84
CA GLU A 108 -22.85 18.54 18.00
C GLU A 108 -22.82 16.99 18.09
N ILE A 109 -22.43 16.52 19.29
CA ILE A 109 -22.83 15.26 19.97
C ILE A 109 -22.18 13.93 19.50
N GLU A 110 -21.16 13.47 20.25
CA GLU A 110 -21.22 12.21 21.05
C GLU A 110 -19.90 11.98 21.82
N VAL A 111 -19.98 11.96 23.17
CA VAL A 111 -18.86 11.86 24.13
C VAL A 111 -18.34 10.41 24.30
N SER A 112 -18.36 9.58 23.26
CA SER A 112 -17.97 8.16 23.40
C SER A 112 -16.96 7.64 22.38
N GLN A 113 -16.63 8.41 21.34
CA GLN A 113 -15.60 8.03 20.38
C GLN A 113 -14.39 8.95 20.56
N LEU A 114 -13.22 8.34 20.75
CA LEU A 114 -11.94 9.05 20.89
C LEU A 114 -11.78 10.06 19.75
N GLU A 115 -11.53 11.32 20.10
CA GLU A 115 -11.38 12.40 19.13
C GLU A 115 -10.38 12.02 18.02
N PRO A 116 -10.74 12.26 16.74
CA PRO A 116 -9.85 12.01 15.63
C PRO A 116 -8.63 12.94 15.72
N VAL A 117 -7.45 12.33 15.80
CA VAL A 117 -6.16 13.06 15.85
C VAL A 117 -5.74 13.40 14.43
N ASP A 118 -5.32 14.63 14.16
CA ASP A 118 -4.69 14.97 12.88
C ASP A 118 -3.26 14.41 12.83
N TRP A 119 -2.96 13.64 11.80
CA TRP A 119 -1.64 13.03 11.59
C TRP A 119 -1.36 12.87 10.10
N THR A 120 -0.09 12.79 9.75
CA THR A 120 0.36 12.55 8.38
C THR A 120 1.47 11.51 8.34
N ILE A 121 1.53 10.73 7.26
CA ILE A 121 2.62 9.79 7.01
C ILE A 121 3.36 10.16 5.72
N VAL A 122 4.69 10.04 5.78
CA VAL A 122 5.61 10.31 4.68
C VAL A 122 6.42 9.05 4.39
N TYR A 123 6.49 8.67 3.12
CA TYR A 123 7.33 7.58 2.66
C TYR A 123 8.75 8.08 2.41
N VAL A 124 9.73 7.46 3.10
CA VAL A 124 11.15 7.71 2.86
C VAL A 124 11.73 6.46 2.21
N PRO A 125 11.99 6.47 0.88
CA PRO A 125 12.58 5.32 0.22
C PRO A 125 14.01 5.10 0.73
N SER A 126 14.41 3.83 0.91
CA SER A 126 15.81 3.51 1.07
C SER A 126 16.58 3.97 -0.17
N PRO A 127 17.74 4.63 -0.03
CA PRO A 127 18.60 4.91 -1.16
C PRO A 127 18.89 3.60 -1.92
N PRO A 128 18.97 3.64 -3.26
CA PRO A 128 19.26 2.45 -4.05
C PRO A 128 20.56 1.81 -3.53
N ALA A 129 20.52 0.49 -3.32
CA ALA A 129 21.70 -0.25 -2.88
C ALA A 129 22.87 0.06 -3.82
N ALA A 130 24.06 0.32 -3.24
CA ALA A 130 25.27 0.70 -3.98
C ALA A 130 25.63 -0.28 -5.11
N ILE A 131 25.15 -1.52 -5.05
CA ILE A 131 25.34 -2.57 -6.06
C ILE A 131 24.57 -2.30 -7.37
N ARG A 132 23.58 -1.37 -7.38
CA ARG A 132 22.90 -0.92 -8.61
C ARG A 132 23.62 0.23 -9.32
N VAL A 133 24.75 0.71 -8.79
CA VAL A 133 25.69 1.53 -9.57
C VAL A 133 26.44 0.55 -10.46
N LEU A 134 25.91 0.35 -11.66
CA LEU A 134 26.53 -0.50 -12.67
C LEU A 134 28.01 -0.12 -12.81
N LEU A 135 28.88 -1.12 -12.60
CA LEU A 135 30.19 -1.18 -13.21
C LEU A 135 29.98 -0.96 -14.71
N HIS A 136 30.33 0.23 -15.18
CA HIS A 136 30.48 0.54 -16.59
C HIS A 136 31.68 -0.23 -17.17
#